data_AF-A0A928MWT0-F1
#
_entry.id   AF-A0A928MWT0-F1
#
_cell.length_a   1.000
_cell.length_b   1.000
_cell.length_c   1.000
_cell.angle_alpha   90.00
_cell.angle_beta   90.00
_cell.angle_gamma   90.00
#
_symmetry.space_group_name_H-M   'P 1'
#
loop_
_entity.id
_entity.type
_entity.pdbx_description
1 polymer ?
#
loop_
_entity_poly.entity_id
_entity_poly.type
_entity_poly.pdbx_seq_one_letter_code
_entity_poly.pdbx_strand_id
1 'polypeptide(L)'
;MFLINLLNSDQFYNLTARAQAIYVQAIANADDEGFCDKIHSIRKRMHGRISDVDLLVEKGYLYRFSRDLYLIIHWRCHNHIRRDRGSETFHKAERNRVCICPDDTYHVLPPEMDTEAVRQYAAEHQMIPMTAFFFDRGGHTAVESKVMQSYVM
;
A
#
# COMPACT_ATOMS: atom_id res chain seq x y z
N MET A 1 12.22 -5.35 4.76
CA MET A 1 13.12 -6.29 4.06
C MET A 1 12.44 -6.66 2.76
N PHE A 2 13.03 -6.35 1.61
CA PHE A 2 12.38 -6.62 0.32
C PHE A 2 11.94 -8.10 0.18
N LEU A 3 10.70 -8.33 -0.23
CA LEU A 3 10.24 -9.63 -0.72
C LEU A 3 11.00 -10.02 -2.00
N ILE A 4 12.12 -10.70 -1.83
CA ILE A 4 13.02 -11.08 -2.93
C ILE A 4 12.33 -11.98 -3.96
N ASN A 5 11.43 -12.87 -3.51
CA ASN A 5 10.71 -13.76 -4.43
C ASN A 5 9.86 -12.99 -5.46
N LEU A 6 9.24 -11.88 -5.05
CA LEU A 6 8.48 -11.04 -5.97
C LEU A 6 9.41 -10.33 -6.96
N LEU A 7 10.52 -9.78 -6.47
CA LEU A 7 11.52 -9.10 -7.31
C LEU A 7 12.28 -10.05 -8.24
N ASN A 8 12.26 -11.36 -7.97
CA ASN A 8 12.85 -12.39 -8.81
C ASN A 8 11.81 -13.18 -9.62
N SER A 9 10.55 -12.72 -9.64
CA SER A 9 9.50 -13.37 -10.43
C SER A 9 9.62 -13.03 -11.92
N ASP A 10 9.22 -13.98 -12.78
CA ASP A 10 9.17 -13.76 -14.22
C ASP A 10 8.28 -12.56 -14.59
N GLN A 11 7.18 -12.37 -13.85
CA GLN A 11 6.28 -11.23 -14.04
C GLN A 11 7.01 -9.89 -13.81
N PHE A 12 7.86 -9.82 -12.78
CA PHE A 12 8.64 -8.62 -12.50
C PHE A 12 9.75 -8.41 -13.54
N TYR A 13 10.41 -9.49 -13.97
CA TYR A 13 11.43 -9.40 -15.02
C TYR A 13 10.88 -9.02 -16.39
N ASN A 14 9.60 -9.31 -16.66
CA ASN A 14 8.91 -8.86 -17.87
C ASN A 14 8.61 -7.34 -17.89
N LEU A 15 8.78 -6.63 -16.77
CA LEU A 15 8.71 -5.17 -16.74
C LEU A 15 9.95 -4.55 -17.40
N THR A 16 9.83 -3.31 -17.89
CA THR A 16 11.00 -2.56 -18.35
C THR A 16 11.98 -2.34 -17.19
N ALA A 17 13.28 -2.29 -17.48
CA ALA A 17 14.30 -2.01 -16.45
C ALA A 17 14.03 -0.70 -15.69
N ARG A 18 13.41 0.28 -16.35
CA ARG A 18 13.00 1.54 -15.73
C ARG A 18 11.81 1.36 -14.79
N ALA A 19 10.78 0.60 -15.17
CA ALA A 19 9.66 0.27 -14.29
C ALA A 19 10.13 -0.50 -13.05
N GLN A 20 11.04 -1.48 -13.22
CA GLN A 20 11.65 -2.20 -12.10
C GLN A 20 12.39 -1.25 -11.14
N ALA A 21 13.23 -0.37 -11.69
CA ALA A 21 13.98 0.61 -10.89
C ALA A 21 13.04 1.59 -10.15
N ILE A 22 11.99 2.06 -10.81
CA ILE A 22 10.97 2.93 -10.19
C ILE A 22 10.29 2.23 -9.03
N TYR A 23 9.87 0.98 -9.21
CA TYR A 23 9.17 0.22 -8.16
C TYR A 23 10.05 0.02 -6.91
N VAL A 24 11.30 -0.42 -7.11
CA VAL A 24 12.24 -0.62 -6.00
C VAL A 24 12.53 0.70 -5.27
N GLN A 25 12.70 1.81 -6.01
CA GLN A 25 12.87 3.11 -5.40
C GLN A 25 11.61 3.62 -4.70
N ALA A 26 10.42 3.30 -5.21
CA ALA A 26 9.16 3.63 -4.55
C ALA A 26 9.08 2.95 -3.18
N ILE A 27 9.40 1.65 -3.08
CA ILE A 27 9.46 0.93 -1.80
C ILE A 27 10.45 1.57 -0.83
N ALA A 28 11.56 2.12 -1.31
CA ALA A 28 12.55 2.77 -0.45
C ALA A 28 12.17 4.20 0.00
N ASN A 29 11.19 4.83 -0.65
CA ASN A 29 10.86 6.26 -0.45
C ASN A 29 9.39 6.50 -0.04
N ALA A 30 8.59 5.44 0.11
CA ALA A 30 7.22 5.54 0.62
C ALA A 30 7.20 5.78 2.13
N ASP A 31 6.05 6.20 2.65
CA ASP A 31 5.81 6.29 4.10
C ASP A 31 5.60 4.92 4.75
N ASP A 32 5.39 4.90 6.07
CA ASP A 32 5.27 3.67 6.86
C ASP A 32 4.03 2.82 6.51
N GLU A 33 3.07 3.35 5.74
CA GLU A 33 1.88 2.63 5.28
C GLU A 33 1.93 2.31 3.79
N GLY A 34 2.99 2.71 3.08
CA GLY A 34 3.25 2.37 1.68
C GLY A 34 2.73 3.39 0.68
N PHE A 35 2.34 4.58 1.14
CA PHE A 35 1.95 5.69 0.27
C PHE A 35 3.20 6.42 -0.25
N CYS A 36 3.18 6.74 -1.54
CA CYS A 36 4.25 7.43 -2.23
C CYS A 36 3.71 8.64 -3.00
N ASP A 37 4.01 9.84 -2.49
CA ASP A 37 3.67 11.14 -3.08
C ASP A 37 4.77 11.69 -4.02
N LYS A 38 5.87 10.95 -4.16
CA LYS A 38 7.09 11.37 -4.89
C LYS A 38 7.36 10.53 -6.13
N ILE A 39 6.39 9.79 -6.65
CA ILE A 39 6.62 8.85 -7.75
C ILE A 39 7.19 9.55 -9.00
N HIS A 40 6.77 10.78 -9.31
CA HIS A 40 7.28 11.51 -10.47
C HIS A 40 8.74 11.95 -10.30
N SER A 41 9.12 12.28 -9.07
CA SER A 41 10.52 12.60 -8.72
C SER A 41 11.39 11.35 -8.84
N ILE A 42 10.92 10.21 -8.33
CA ILE A 42 11.57 8.91 -8.45
C ILE A 42 11.72 8.53 -9.92
N ARG A 43 10.62 8.61 -10.70
CA ARG A 43 10.60 8.36 -12.14
C ARG A 43 11.65 9.20 -12.87
N LYS A 44 11.70 10.52 -12.62
CA LYS A 44 12.70 11.41 -13.23
C LYS A 44 14.12 10.98 -12.87
N ARG A 45 14.38 10.66 -11.59
CA ARG A 45 15.70 10.20 -11.12
C ARG A 45 16.13 8.90 -11.79
N MET A 46 15.20 7.99 -12.04
CA MET A 46 15.43 6.72 -12.72
C MET A 46 15.40 6.84 -14.26
N HIS A 47 15.38 8.06 -14.80
CA HIS A 47 15.25 8.32 -16.24
C HIS A 47 14.04 7.61 -16.89
N GLY A 48 12.98 7.44 -16.10
CA GLY A 48 11.69 6.82 -16.41
C GLY A 48 10.76 7.66 -17.25
N ARG A 49 9.93 6.99 -18.04
CA ARG A 49 8.79 7.57 -18.76
C ARG A 49 7.52 7.44 -17.91
N ILE A 50 6.49 8.24 -18.25
CA ILE A 50 5.17 8.11 -17.61
C ILE A 50 4.61 6.71 -17.86
N SER A 51 4.82 6.16 -19.05
CA SER A 51 4.41 4.79 -19.41
C SER A 51 5.04 3.70 -18.52
N ASP A 52 6.22 3.93 -17.93
CA ASP A 52 6.80 2.97 -16.99
C ASP A 52 6.03 2.94 -15.66
N VAL A 53 5.49 4.10 -15.22
CA VAL A 53 4.61 4.18 -14.04
C VAL A 53 3.23 3.61 -14.36
N ASP A 54 2.67 3.93 -15.53
CA ASP A 54 1.38 3.37 -15.95
C ASP A 54 1.45 1.84 -16.09
N LEU A 55 2.58 1.30 -16.56
CA LEU A 55 2.81 -0.15 -16.60
C LEU A 55 2.78 -0.77 -15.20
N LEU A 56 3.39 -0.14 -14.20
CA LEU A 56 3.34 -0.61 -12.81
C LEU A 56 1.91 -0.59 -12.25
N VAL A 57 1.10 0.38 -12.65
CA VAL A 57 -0.32 0.45 -12.28
C VAL A 57 -1.12 -0.65 -12.97
N GLU A 58 -0.93 -0.82 -14.28
CA GLU A 58 -1.59 -1.86 -15.09
C GLU A 58 -1.28 -3.27 -14.58
N LYS A 59 -0.04 -3.53 -14.15
CA LYS A 59 0.38 -4.82 -13.60
C LYS A 59 0.11 -5.00 -12.11
N GLY A 60 -0.53 -4.04 -11.45
CA GLY A 60 -0.93 -4.16 -10.04
C GLY A 60 0.20 -4.01 -9.02
N TYR A 61 1.35 -3.45 -9.41
CA TYR A 61 2.42 -3.13 -8.46
C TYR A 61 2.11 -1.84 -7.68
N LEU A 62 1.47 -0.88 -8.35
CA LEU A 62 1.06 0.40 -7.78
C LEU A 62 -0.45 0.61 -7.97
N TYR A 63 -1.10 1.20 -6.97
CA TYR A 63 -2.43 1.77 -7.14
C TYR A 63 -2.33 3.29 -7.21
N ARG A 64 -3.01 3.92 -8.18
CA ARG A 64 -2.99 5.38 -8.36
C ARG A 64 -4.23 6.01 -7.74
N PHE A 65 -4.06 6.76 -6.65
CA PHE A 65 -5.15 7.54 -6.05
C PHE A 65 -5.38 8.87 -6.76
N SER A 66 -4.29 9.55 -7.14
CA SER A 66 -4.33 10.83 -7.85
C SER A 66 -3.13 10.95 -8.78
N ARG A 67 -2.93 12.11 -9.41
CA ARG A 67 -1.78 12.35 -10.29
C ARG A 67 -0.45 12.04 -9.59
N ASP A 68 -0.33 12.41 -8.32
CA ASP A 68 0.94 12.41 -7.58
C ASP A 68 0.96 11.41 -6.41
N LEU A 69 -0.18 10.82 -6.04
CA LEU A 69 -0.30 9.89 -4.92
C LEU A 69 -0.53 8.44 -5.38
N TYR A 70 0.35 7.56 -4.95
CA TYR A 70 0.35 6.14 -5.28
C TYR A 70 0.47 5.30 -4.01
N LEU A 71 -0.06 4.09 -4.06
CA LEU A 71 0.08 3.08 -3.01
C LEU A 71 0.82 1.87 -3.56
N ILE A 72 1.78 1.37 -2.81
CA ILE A 72 2.50 0.14 -3.14
C ILE A 72 1.67 -1.05 -2.68
N ILE A 73 1.14 -1.84 -3.61
CA ILE A 73 0.21 -2.94 -3.29
C ILE A 73 0.84 -3.98 -2.36
N HIS A 74 2.12 -4.29 -2.56
CA HIS A 74 2.85 -5.30 -1.78
C HIS A 74 3.61 -4.70 -0.60
N TRP A 75 3.21 -3.51 -0.11
CA TRP A 75 3.99 -2.79 0.91
C TRP A 75 4.29 -3.65 2.14
N ARG A 76 3.27 -4.30 2.72
CA ARG A 76 3.46 -5.12 3.93
C ARG A 76 4.30 -6.36 3.67
N CYS A 77 4.23 -6.91 2.45
CA CYS A 77 5.11 -8.00 2.03
C CYS A 77 6.59 -7.58 2.00
N HIS A 78 6.88 -6.32 1.64
CA HIS A 78 8.25 -5.76 1.66
C HIS A 78 8.65 -5.18 3.03
N ASN A 79 7.68 -4.71 3.82
CA ASN A 79 7.93 -3.92 5.00
C ASN A 79 7.01 -4.36 6.15
N HIS A 80 7.52 -5.28 6.96
CA HIS A 80 6.95 -5.58 8.25
C HIS A 80 7.42 -4.54 9.28
N ILE A 81 6.74 -3.40 9.33
CA ILE A 81 7.02 -2.33 10.30
C ILE A 81 6.36 -2.71 11.63
N ARG A 82 7.15 -2.67 12.71
CA ARG A 82 6.62 -2.94 14.04
C ARG A 82 5.65 -1.83 14.46
N ARG A 83 4.59 -2.22 15.15
CA ARG A 83 3.49 -1.33 15.58
C ARG A 83 3.94 -0.14 16.45
N ASP A 84 5.05 -0.27 17.17
CA ASP A 84 5.62 0.75 18.05
C ASP A 84 6.49 1.79 17.33
N ARG A 85 6.69 1.64 16.01
CA ARG A 85 7.62 2.47 15.21
C ARG A 85 6.99 3.14 14.01
N GLY A 86 5.89 2.59 13.50
CA GLY A 86 5.21 3.14 12.32
C GLY A 86 4.44 4.41 12.65
N SER A 87 4.42 5.34 11.71
CA SER A 87 3.64 6.57 11.75
C SER A 87 2.43 6.45 10.82
N GLU A 88 1.32 7.10 11.18
CA GLU A 88 0.15 7.20 10.30
C GLU A 88 0.50 8.01 9.04
N THR A 89 0.01 7.57 7.87
CA THR A 89 0.11 8.39 6.66
C THR A 89 -0.63 9.72 6.79
N PHE A 90 -0.12 10.76 6.13
CA PHE A 90 -0.86 12.02 5.97
C PHE A 90 -2.09 11.87 5.06
N HIS A 91 -2.17 10.79 4.28
CA HIS A 91 -3.21 10.53 3.28
C HIS A 91 -4.42 9.78 3.87
N LYS A 92 -5.03 10.32 4.94
CA LYS A 92 -6.06 9.62 5.73
C LYS A 92 -7.32 9.26 4.93
N ALA A 93 -7.72 10.11 3.99
CA ALA A 93 -8.91 9.87 3.16
C ALA A 93 -8.71 8.67 2.23
N GLU A 94 -7.51 8.54 1.66
CA GLU A 94 -7.12 7.40 0.84
C GLU A 94 -6.93 6.14 1.68
N ARG A 95 -6.23 6.27 2.82
CA ARG A 95 -6.01 5.18 3.80
C ARG A 95 -7.31 4.52 4.25
N ASN A 96 -8.37 5.28 4.48
CA ASN A 96 -9.65 4.75 4.95
C ASN A 96 -10.32 3.80 3.95
N ARG A 97 -9.89 3.80 2.69
CA ARG A 97 -10.40 2.94 1.62
C ARG A 97 -9.50 1.73 1.37
N VAL A 98 -8.45 1.54 2.16
CA VAL A 98 -7.50 0.44 1.99
C VAL A 98 -7.84 -0.68 2.96
N CYS A 99 -7.85 -1.91 2.46
CA CYS A 99 -7.92 -3.14 3.21
C CYS A 99 -6.64 -3.96 3.01
N ILE A 100 -6.30 -4.78 4.00
CA ILE A 100 -5.21 -5.75 3.95
C ILE A 100 -5.82 -7.11 3.66
N CYS A 101 -5.38 -7.74 2.58
CA CYS A 101 -5.75 -9.10 2.23
C CYS A 101 -5.02 -10.13 3.11
N PRO A 102 -5.51 -11.39 3.18
CA PRO A 102 -4.82 -12.46 3.91
C PRO A 102 -3.37 -12.74 3.47
N ASP A 103 -3.01 -12.35 2.24
CA ASP A 103 -1.67 -12.49 1.66
C ASP A 103 -0.76 -11.25 1.88
N ASP A 104 -1.14 -10.35 2.79
CA ASP A 104 -0.46 -9.09 3.09
C ASP A 104 -0.43 -8.07 1.93
N THR A 105 -1.17 -8.30 0.84
CA THR A 105 -1.36 -7.28 -0.19
C THR A 105 -2.44 -6.27 0.19
N TYR A 106 -2.38 -5.08 -0.39
CA TYR A 106 -3.42 -4.07 -0.23
C TYR A 106 -4.52 -4.21 -1.28
N HIS A 107 -5.76 -4.04 -0.84
CA HIS A 107 -6.94 -3.90 -1.68
C HIS A 107 -7.55 -2.52 -1.47
N VAL A 108 -7.81 -1.79 -2.55
CA VAL A 108 -8.37 -0.44 -2.48
C VAL A 108 -9.82 -0.45 -2.91
N LEU A 109 -10.69 0.09 -2.07
CA LEU A 109 -12.13 0.16 -2.28
C LEU A 109 -12.57 1.44 -3.01
N PRO A 110 -13.69 1.40 -3.74
CA PRO A 110 -14.24 2.56 -4.43
C PRO A 110 -14.49 3.75 -3.48
N PRO A 111 -14.29 5.00 -3.95
CA PRO A 111 -14.44 6.20 -3.13
C PRO A 111 -15.87 6.46 -2.63
N GLU A 112 -16.87 5.80 -3.20
CA GLU A 112 -18.27 5.95 -2.81
C GLU A 112 -18.63 5.20 -1.52
N MET A 113 -17.78 4.26 -1.07
CA MET A 113 -18.00 3.49 0.14
C MET A 113 -17.64 4.29 1.38
N ASP A 114 -18.59 4.46 2.30
CA ASP A 114 -18.32 5.02 3.61
C ASP A 114 -17.57 4.03 4.53
N THR A 115 -17.20 4.49 5.73
CA THR A 115 -16.42 3.68 6.67
C THR A 115 -17.13 2.39 7.11
N GLU A 116 -18.45 2.39 7.18
CA GLU A 116 -19.20 1.21 7.62
C GLU A 116 -19.33 0.21 6.48
N ALA A 117 -19.59 0.68 5.26
CA ALA A 117 -19.59 -0.15 4.06
C ALA A 117 -18.22 -0.82 3.84
N VAL A 118 -17.11 -0.08 4.06
CA VAL A 118 -15.75 -0.62 3.99
C VAL A 118 -15.55 -1.77 4.98
N ARG A 119 -16.02 -1.61 6.23
CA ARG A 119 -15.92 -2.65 7.27
C ARG A 119 -16.71 -3.88 6.90
N GLN A 120 -17.96 -3.70 6.46
CA GLN A 120 -18.81 -4.81 6.05
C GLN A 120 -18.18 -5.60 4.90
N TYR A 121 -17.72 -4.91 3.84
CA TYR A 121 -17.06 -5.56 2.72
C TYR A 121 -15.79 -6.31 3.14
N ALA A 122 -14.97 -5.68 4.00
CA ALA A 122 -13.78 -6.32 4.52
C ALA A 122 -14.11 -7.60 5.31
N ALA A 123 -15.18 -7.60 6.10
CA ALA A 123 -15.59 -8.77 6.89
C ALA A 123 -16.05 -9.91 5.99
N GLU A 124 -16.87 -9.60 4.98
CA GLU A 124 -17.37 -10.56 3.99
C GLU A 124 -16.24 -11.22 3.18
N HIS A 125 -15.12 -10.51 2.97
CA HIS A 125 -13.99 -10.97 2.16
C HIS A 125 -12.76 -11.37 2.98
N GLN A 126 -12.89 -11.52 4.31
CA GLN A 126 -11.80 -11.88 5.23
C GLN A 126 -10.57 -10.95 5.12
N MET A 127 -10.81 -9.67 4.90
CA MET A 127 -9.78 -8.64 4.85
C MET A 127 -9.81 -7.78 6.10
N ILE A 128 -8.71 -7.09 6.41
CA ILE A 128 -8.62 -6.18 7.54
C ILE A 128 -8.62 -4.74 7.02
N PRO A 129 -9.66 -3.92 7.29
CA PRO A 129 -9.64 -2.54 6.85
C PRO A 129 -8.57 -1.75 7.60
N MET A 130 -7.84 -0.87 6.91
CA MET A 130 -6.80 -0.04 7.54
C MET A 130 -7.37 0.84 8.67
N THR A 131 -8.66 1.16 8.61
CA THR A 131 -9.41 1.87 9.67
C THR A 131 -9.52 1.07 10.98
N ALA A 132 -9.21 -0.23 10.99
CA ALA A 132 -9.16 -1.05 12.20
C ALA A 132 -7.88 -0.81 13.04
N PHE A 133 -6.84 -0.20 12.45
CA PHE A 133 -5.61 0.18 13.14
C PHE A 133 -5.70 1.64 13.57
N PHE A 134 -5.63 1.90 14.87
CA PHE A 134 -5.59 3.25 15.43
C PHE A 134 -4.19 3.56 15.91
N PHE A 135 -3.63 4.69 15.48
CA PHE A 135 -2.45 5.25 16.13
C PHE A 135 -2.88 6.09 17.33
N ASP A 136 -2.11 6.04 18.42
CA ASP A 136 -2.30 6.96 19.55
C ASP A 136 -2.17 8.44 19.11
N ARG A 137 -2.51 9.41 19.98
CA ARG A 137 -2.40 10.85 19.66
C ARG A 137 -0.97 11.28 19.25
N GLY A 138 0.05 10.45 19.47
CA GLY A 138 1.43 10.66 19.06
C GLY A 138 1.82 9.96 17.76
N GLY A 139 0.96 9.11 17.18
CA GLY A 139 1.27 8.37 15.96
C GLY A 139 2.06 7.08 16.19
N HIS A 140 2.18 6.57 17.43
CA HIS A 140 3.25 5.61 17.78
C HIS A 140 2.79 4.20 18.19
N THR A 141 1.50 3.95 18.37
CA THR A 141 1.01 2.62 18.75
C THR A 141 -0.25 2.23 18.00
N ALA A 142 -0.18 1.21 17.13
CA ALA A 142 -1.35 0.56 16.56
C ALA A 142 -2.09 -0.25 17.64
N VAL A 143 -3.15 0.33 18.22
CA VAL A 143 -4.00 -0.35 19.21
C VAL A 143 -4.96 -1.28 18.47
N GLU A 144 -5.00 -2.56 18.84
CA GLU A 144 -6.01 -3.51 18.36
C GLU A 144 -7.39 -3.03 18.80
N SER A 145 -8.20 -2.63 17.83
CA SER A 145 -9.59 -2.33 18.10
C SER A 145 -10.35 -3.62 18.43
N LYS A 146 -11.37 -3.54 19.29
CA LYS A 146 -12.34 -4.65 19.49
C LYS A 146 -12.91 -5.18 18.16
N VAL A 147 -12.89 -4.35 17.12
CA VAL A 147 -13.29 -4.67 15.76
C VAL A 147 -12.37 -5.72 15.12
N MET A 148 -11.08 -5.76 15.43
CA MET A 148 -10.15 -6.73 14.83
C MET A 148 -10.45 -8.18 15.23
N GLN A 149 -11.06 -8.41 16.40
CA GLN A 149 -11.47 -9.75 16.85
C GLN A 149 -12.54 -10.39 15.96
N SER A 150 -13.31 -9.61 15.21
CA SER A 150 -14.33 -10.14 14.29
C SER A 150 -13.77 -10.57 12.92
N TYR A 151 -12.48 -10.35 12.64
CA TYR A 151 -11.85 -10.66 11.34
C TYR A 151 -10.80 -11.78 11.42
N VAL A 152 -10.51 -12.29 12.62
CA VAL A 152 -9.46 -13.32 12.88
C VAL A 152 -10.09 -14.66 13.33
N MET A 153 -11.40 -14.86 13.15
CA MET A 153 -12.06 -16.16 13.29
C MET A 153 -12.29 -16.80 11.92
#